data_AF-A0A2G2XBU1-F1
#
_entry.id   AF-A0A2G2XBU1-F1
#
_cell.length_a   1.000
_cell.length_b   1.000
_cell.length_c   1.000
_cell.angle_alpha   90.00
_cell.angle_beta   90.00
_cell.angle_gamma   90.00
#
_symmetry.space_group_name_H-M   'P 1'
#
loop_
_entity.id
_entity.type
_entity.pdbx_description
1 polymer ?
#
loop_
_entity_poly.entity_id
_entity_poly.type
_entity_poly.pdbx_seq_one_letter_code
_entity_poly.pdbx_strand_id
1 'polypeptide(L)'
;MALRFPRFSQGLAQDPTTRRIWFGIATAHDFESHDDITEERLYQNIFASHFGQIAVIFLWTSENLFHVAWQGNFESWVQDPLHVRPIAHAIWDPHFGQPAVEAFTRGGALGPVNIAYSGVYQWWLVTPTTKMETERFLVQKCRISSESSFVRTFWRQWNLHAHNPDSSSHLFGWAGTAILTFLRGFHPQTQSLWLTDIAHHHLAIAFIFLIAGHMYRTNFGIGHSMKDLLDAHITPGGRLGRGHKGLYDTINNSLHFQLGLALASLGVITSLVAQHMYFLPSYAFIAQDFTTQAGLYTHHQYIAGFIMTVAFAHGAIFFFRYYNPEQNEDNVLAIMLDHKEAIISHLSWASLFLGFHTLGLYVHNDVMLAFGTSEK
;
A
#
# COMPACT_ATOMS: atom_id res chain seq x y z
N MET A 1 -20.75 -43.20 -0.45
CA MET A 1 -19.87 -42.86 -1.58
C MET A 1 -19.34 -41.46 -1.30
N ALA A 2 -18.05 -41.29 -1.00
CA ALA A 2 -17.48 -39.96 -0.75
C ALA A 2 -17.49 -39.16 -2.06
N LEU A 3 -17.87 -37.88 -1.99
CA LEU A 3 -17.92 -37.01 -3.16
C LEU A 3 -16.52 -36.49 -3.51
N ARG A 4 -16.27 -36.15 -4.79
CA ARG A 4 -14.95 -35.68 -5.25
C ARG A 4 -14.49 -34.34 -4.64
N PHE A 5 -15.41 -33.54 -4.09
CA PHE A 5 -15.13 -32.22 -3.54
C PHE A 5 -15.56 -32.13 -2.07
N PRO A 6 -14.75 -31.47 -1.20
CA PRO A 6 -13.40 -30.97 -1.47
C PRO A 6 -12.36 -32.11 -1.49
N ARG A 7 -11.40 -32.05 -2.43
CA ARG A 7 -10.34 -33.09 -2.54
C ARG A 7 -9.40 -33.12 -1.34
N PHE A 8 -9.23 -31.96 -0.69
CA PHE A 8 -8.25 -31.73 0.36
C PHE A 8 -8.76 -32.06 1.78
N SER A 9 -10.02 -32.50 1.93
CA SER A 9 -10.57 -32.91 3.22
C SER A 9 -11.60 -34.03 3.04
N GLN A 10 -11.23 -35.27 3.39
CA GLN A 10 -12.08 -36.45 3.38
C GLN A 10 -13.25 -36.31 4.35
N GLY A 11 -13.02 -35.69 5.51
CA GLY A 11 -14.06 -35.41 6.49
C GLY A 11 -15.18 -34.55 5.89
N LEU A 12 -14.82 -33.46 5.20
CA LEU A 12 -15.79 -32.62 4.50
C LEU A 12 -16.39 -33.32 3.27
N ALA A 13 -15.60 -34.09 2.51
CA ALA A 13 -16.07 -34.80 1.32
C ALA A 13 -17.16 -35.84 1.61
N GLN A 14 -17.24 -36.32 2.85
CA GLN A 14 -18.27 -37.25 3.33
C GLN A 14 -19.53 -36.55 3.85
N ASP A 15 -19.51 -35.24 4.08
CA ASP A 15 -20.68 -34.48 4.55
C ASP A 15 -21.78 -34.49 3.46
N PRO A 16 -22.97 -35.09 3.74
CA PRO A 16 -24.03 -35.24 2.76
C PRO A 16 -24.83 -33.94 2.52
N THR A 17 -24.58 -32.88 3.30
CA THR A 17 -25.35 -31.64 3.25
C THR A 17 -24.69 -30.58 2.37
N THR A 18 -25.40 -29.47 2.15
CA THR A 18 -24.85 -28.30 1.44
C THR A 18 -23.72 -27.61 2.20
N ARG A 19 -23.57 -27.89 3.51
CA ARG A 19 -22.45 -27.41 4.34
C ARG A 19 -21.10 -27.76 3.72
N ARG A 20 -20.98 -28.95 3.12
CA ARG A 20 -19.78 -29.40 2.40
C ARG A 20 -19.31 -28.39 1.37
N ILE A 21 -20.23 -27.81 0.60
CA ILE A 21 -19.89 -26.88 -0.48
C ILE A 21 -19.35 -25.58 0.13
N TRP A 22 -20.06 -25.04 1.13
CA TRP A 22 -19.67 -23.81 1.80
C TRP A 22 -18.32 -23.91 2.51
N PHE A 23 -18.12 -24.96 3.30
CA PHE A 23 -16.84 -25.16 4.00
C PHE A 23 -15.72 -25.53 3.04
N GLY A 24 -16.00 -26.31 1.99
CA GLY A 24 -15.01 -26.59 0.96
C GLY A 24 -14.53 -25.35 0.20
N ILE A 25 -15.33 -24.28 0.11
CA ILE A 25 -14.87 -23.00 -0.43
C ILE A 25 -14.14 -22.20 0.67
N ALA A 26 -14.70 -22.14 1.88
CA ALA A 26 -14.16 -21.33 2.97
C ALA A 26 -12.78 -21.78 3.47
N THR A 27 -12.47 -23.09 3.43
CA THR A 27 -11.19 -23.64 3.92
C THR A 27 -10.24 -24.01 2.77
N ALA A 28 -10.53 -23.61 1.54
CA ALA A 28 -9.71 -23.94 0.38
C ALA A 28 -8.27 -23.40 0.50
N HIS A 29 -8.10 -22.25 1.18
CA HIS A 29 -6.79 -21.61 1.40
C HIS A 29 -6.26 -21.78 2.85
N ASP A 30 -6.95 -22.52 3.73
CA ASP A 30 -6.39 -22.95 5.02
C ASP A 30 -5.56 -24.22 4.81
N PHE A 31 -4.42 -24.06 4.12
CA PHE A 31 -3.59 -25.19 3.67
C PHE A 31 -3.09 -26.07 4.83
N GLU A 32 -2.87 -25.48 6.00
CA GLU A 32 -2.45 -26.19 7.22
C GLU A 32 -3.49 -27.21 7.69
N SER A 33 -4.78 -26.99 7.38
CA SER A 33 -5.87 -27.88 7.79
C SER A 33 -6.18 -28.97 6.76
N HIS A 34 -5.41 -29.07 5.67
CA HIS A 34 -5.65 -30.04 4.61
C HIS A 34 -5.11 -31.42 5.02
N ASP A 35 -5.79 -32.49 4.59
CA ASP A 35 -5.39 -33.85 4.89
C ASP A 35 -3.99 -34.14 4.32
N ASP A 36 -3.15 -34.83 5.10
CA ASP A 36 -1.79 -35.26 4.73
C ASP A 36 -0.83 -34.13 4.28
N ILE A 37 -1.04 -32.90 4.77
CA ILE A 37 -0.14 -31.78 4.50
C ILE A 37 1.16 -31.90 5.32
N THR A 38 2.30 -31.77 4.66
CA THR A 38 3.62 -31.65 5.32
C THR A 38 4.06 -30.19 5.31
N GLU A 39 4.97 -29.81 6.23
CA GLU A 39 5.48 -28.44 6.30
C GLU A 39 6.14 -28.00 4.98
N GLU A 40 7.00 -28.84 4.39
CA GLU A 40 7.63 -28.52 3.09
C GLU A 40 6.58 -28.24 2.00
N ARG A 41 5.54 -29.09 1.92
CA ARG A 41 4.49 -28.95 0.92
C ARG A 41 3.63 -27.71 1.17
N LEU A 42 3.39 -27.34 2.43
CA LEU A 42 2.72 -26.11 2.81
C LEU A 42 3.48 -24.89 2.24
N TYR A 43 4.78 -24.79 2.50
CA TYR A 43 5.61 -23.69 1.99
C TYR A 43 5.64 -23.66 0.45
N GLN A 44 5.75 -24.81 -0.21
CA GLN A 44 5.72 -24.89 -1.68
C GLN A 44 4.38 -24.41 -2.26
N ASN A 45 3.26 -24.81 -1.66
CA ASN A 45 1.92 -24.37 -2.09
C ASN A 45 1.73 -22.86 -1.91
N ILE A 46 2.17 -22.31 -0.78
CA ILE A 46 2.12 -20.86 -0.51
C ILE A 46 3.00 -20.11 -1.52
N PHE A 47 4.23 -20.57 -1.74
CA PHE A 47 5.16 -19.97 -2.68
C PHE A 47 4.58 -19.93 -4.10
N ALA A 48 4.01 -21.04 -4.58
CA ALA A 48 3.35 -21.08 -5.89
C ALA A 48 2.13 -20.14 -5.94
N SER A 49 1.36 -20.05 -4.85
CA SER A 49 0.20 -19.15 -4.75
C SER A 49 0.62 -17.67 -4.83
N HIS A 50 1.79 -17.30 -4.28
CA HIS A 50 2.33 -15.95 -4.43
C HIS A 50 2.60 -15.59 -5.91
N PHE A 51 3.17 -16.50 -6.71
CA PHE A 51 3.33 -16.25 -8.15
C PHE A 51 1.99 -16.07 -8.87
N GLY A 52 0.99 -16.88 -8.52
CA GLY A 52 -0.37 -16.72 -9.01
C GLY A 52 -0.93 -15.32 -8.70
N GLN A 53 -0.79 -14.87 -7.45
CA GLN A 53 -1.26 -13.55 -7.04
C GLN A 53 -0.53 -12.40 -7.75
N ILE A 54 0.80 -12.50 -7.91
CA ILE A 54 1.60 -11.51 -8.64
C ILE A 54 1.15 -11.44 -10.11
N ALA A 55 0.90 -12.59 -10.75
CA ALA A 55 0.41 -12.64 -12.11
C ALA A 55 -0.95 -11.94 -12.26
N VAL A 56 -1.87 -12.14 -11.30
CA VAL A 56 -3.17 -11.45 -11.28
C VAL A 56 -2.99 -9.93 -11.17
N ILE A 57 -2.07 -9.44 -10.33
CA ILE A 57 -1.78 -7.99 -10.21
C ILE A 57 -1.24 -7.42 -11.53
N PHE A 58 -0.35 -8.14 -12.21
CA PHE A 58 0.18 -7.70 -13.51
C PHE A 58 -0.87 -7.73 -14.61
N LEU A 59 -1.73 -8.75 -14.65
CA LEU A 59 -2.85 -8.81 -15.58
C LEU A 59 -3.81 -7.64 -15.37
N TRP A 60 -4.21 -7.38 -14.12
CA TRP A 60 -5.04 -6.23 -13.76
C TRP A 60 -4.41 -4.90 -14.18
N THR A 61 -3.11 -4.71 -13.92
CA THR A 61 -2.40 -3.48 -14.33
C THR A 61 -2.35 -3.34 -15.86
N SER A 62 -2.10 -4.44 -16.56
CA SER A 62 -2.10 -4.51 -18.03
C SER A 62 -3.48 -4.19 -18.62
N GLU A 63 -4.56 -4.66 -17.99
CA GLU A 63 -5.94 -4.38 -18.42
C GLU A 63 -6.29 -2.90 -18.26
N ASN A 64 -5.87 -2.25 -17.16
CA ASN A 64 -6.05 -0.81 -16.99
C ASN A 64 -5.38 -0.03 -18.13
N LEU A 65 -4.13 -0.36 -18.45
CA LEU A 65 -3.41 0.25 -19.57
C LEU A 65 -4.11 -0.01 -20.91
N PHE A 66 -4.52 -1.26 -21.14
CA PHE A 66 -5.18 -1.66 -22.38
C PHE A 66 -6.49 -0.91 -22.62
N HIS A 67 -7.37 -0.83 -21.61
CA HIS A 67 -8.65 -0.13 -21.76
C HIS A 67 -8.49 1.37 -21.96
N VAL A 68 -7.54 2.02 -21.27
CA VAL A 68 -7.27 3.44 -21.49
C VAL A 68 -6.65 3.69 -22.86
N ALA A 69 -5.73 2.83 -23.32
CA ALA A 69 -5.11 2.97 -24.64
C ALA A 69 -6.11 2.71 -25.78
N TRP A 70 -7.01 1.75 -25.61
CA TRP A 70 -7.97 1.37 -26.65
C TRP A 70 -9.22 2.27 -26.69
N GLN A 71 -9.78 2.60 -25.52
CA GLN A 71 -11.10 3.23 -25.38
C GLN A 71 -11.07 4.54 -24.59
N GLY A 72 -9.94 4.86 -23.98
CA GLY A 72 -9.76 6.09 -23.21
C GLY A 72 -9.51 7.32 -24.08
N ASN A 73 -9.28 8.44 -23.42
CA ASN A 73 -9.01 9.74 -24.05
C ASN A 73 -7.68 10.34 -23.56
N PHE A 74 -6.69 9.50 -23.27
CA PHE A 74 -5.42 9.91 -22.66
C PHE A 74 -4.72 11.04 -23.44
N GLU A 75 -4.59 10.93 -24.76
CA GLU A 75 -3.95 11.97 -25.58
C GLU A 75 -4.66 13.32 -25.49
N SER A 76 -6.00 13.32 -25.58
CA SER A 76 -6.82 14.54 -25.43
C SER A 76 -6.73 15.10 -24.00
N TRP A 77 -6.69 14.22 -23.00
CA TRP A 77 -6.56 14.60 -21.60
C TRP A 77 -5.21 15.26 -21.30
N VAL A 78 -4.11 14.76 -21.88
CA VAL A 78 -2.77 15.37 -21.73
C VAL A 78 -2.73 16.81 -22.26
N GLN A 79 -3.51 17.14 -23.30
CA GLN A 79 -3.56 18.51 -23.83
C GLN A 79 -4.32 19.48 -22.92
N ASP A 80 -5.32 19.01 -22.19
CA ASP A 80 -6.13 19.85 -21.29
C ASP A 80 -6.60 19.07 -20.03
N PRO A 81 -5.68 18.78 -19.09
CA PRO A 81 -5.93 17.89 -17.95
C PRO A 81 -6.87 18.48 -16.90
N LEU A 82 -7.17 19.78 -16.99
CA LEU A 82 -8.06 20.49 -16.05
C LEU A 82 -9.53 20.44 -16.47
N HIS A 83 -9.83 20.29 -17.76
CA HIS A 83 -11.21 20.35 -18.27
C HIS A 83 -11.66 19.05 -18.93
N VAL A 84 -10.74 18.23 -19.45
CA VAL A 84 -11.06 16.92 -20.01
C VAL A 84 -11.21 15.92 -18.86
N ARG A 85 -12.33 15.19 -18.84
CA ARG A 85 -12.53 14.11 -17.84
C ARG A 85 -11.90 12.81 -18.33
N PRO A 86 -11.09 12.12 -17.51
CA PRO A 86 -10.43 10.89 -17.92
C PRO A 86 -11.43 9.75 -18.10
N ILE A 87 -11.33 9.01 -19.20
CA ILE A 87 -12.21 7.87 -19.52
C ILE A 87 -11.59 6.57 -19.01
N ALA A 88 -12.34 5.77 -18.26
CA ALA A 88 -11.91 4.45 -17.80
C ALA A 88 -12.01 3.42 -18.93
N HIS A 89 -13.22 3.20 -19.44
CA HIS A 89 -13.53 2.25 -20.51
C HIS A 89 -14.92 2.55 -21.10
N ALA A 90 -15.20 1.95 -22.27
CA ALA A 90 -16.53 2.01 -22.89
C ALA A 90 -17.54 1.14 -22.13
N ILE A 91 -18.81 1.54 -22.16
CA ILE A 91 -19.92 0.76 -21.61
C ILE A 91 -20.58 0.02 -22.76
N TRP A 92 -20.69 -1.30 -22.60
CA TRP A 92 -21.48 -2.15 -23.49
C TRP A 92 -22.53 -2.89 -22.67
N ASP A 93 -23.72 -2.29 -22.56
CA ASP A 93 -24.85 -2.88 -21.86
C ASP A 93 -26.09 -2.89 -22.77
N PRO A 94 -26.54 -4.06 -23.27
CA PRO A 94 -27.68 -4.16 -24.17
C PRO A 94 -29.02 -3.81 -23.50
N HIS A 95 -29.06 -3.67 -22.17
CA HIS A 95 -30.26 -3.27 -21.43
C HIS A 95 -30.42 -1.75 -21.35
N PHE A 96 -29.41 -0.96 -21.77
CA PHE A 96 -29.52 0.49 -21.76
C PHE A 96 -30.57 0.97 -22.76
N GLY A 97 -31.59 1.67 -22.25
CA GLY A 97 -32.46 2.48 -23.10
C GLY A 97 -31.73 3.71 -23.64
N GLN A 98 -32.29 4.29 -24.71
CA GLN A 98 -31.72 5.48 -25.37
C GLN A 98 -31.36 6.63 -24.39
N PRO A 99 -32.18 6.98 -23.38
CA PRO A 99 -31.82 8.03 -22.43
C PRO A 99 -30.56 7.72 -21.61
N ALA A 100 -30.31 6.45 -21.29
CA ALA A 100 -29.09 6.04 -20.58
C ALA A 100 -27.88 6.11 -21.51
N VAL A 101 -28.03 5.67 -22.77
CA VAL A 101 -26.98 5.80 -23.78
C VAL A 101 -26.54 7.27 -23.94
N GLU A 102 -27.50 8.19 -24.03
CA GLU A 102 -27.22 9.62 -24.12
C GLU A 102 -26.57 10.17 -22.85
N ALA A 103 -27.07 9.81 -21.66
CA ALA A 103 -26.52 10.29 -20.39
C ALA A 103 -25.07 9.82 -20.12
N PHE A 104 -24.73 8.62 -20.57
CA PHE A 104 -23.39 8.05 -20.40
C PHE A 104 -22.44 8.36 -21.57
N THR A 105 -22.93 8.90 -22.69
CA THR A 105 -22.09 9.39 -23.79
C THR A 105 -21.57 10.79 -23.42
N ARG A 106 -20.40 10.81 -22.75
CA ARG A 106 -19.81 12.02 -22.15
C ARG A 106 -18.30 12.05 -22.35
N GLY A 107 -17.66 13.18 -22.00
CA GLY A 107 -16.20 13.32 -22.09
C GLY A 107 -15.66 13.37 -23.53
N GLY A 108 -16.50 13.76 -24.49
CA GLY A 108 -16.15 13.84 -25.91
C GLY A 108 -16.13 12.48 -26.63
N ALA A 109 -16.57 11.40 -25.97
CA ALA A 109 -16.66 10.07 -26.58
C ALA A 109 -17.84 9.95 -27.56
N LEU A 110 -17.71 9.06 -28.54
CA LEU A 110 -18.75 8.74 -29.53
C LEU A 110 -19.84 7.79 -29.00
N GLY A 111 -19.69 7.27 -27.77
CA GLY A 111 -20.65 6.38 -27.15
C GLY A 111 -20.51 6.34 -25.62
N PRO A 112 -21.30 5.49 -24.94
CA PRO A 112 -21.34 5.40 -23.48
C PRO A 112 -19.99 5.06 -22.85
N VAL A 113 -19.57 5.81 -21.84
CA VAL A 113 -18.29 5.64 -21.14
C VAL A 113 -18.37 5.85 -19.63
N ASN A 114 -17.47 5.18 -18.91
CA ASN A 114 -17.19 5.44 -17.50
C ASN A 114 -16.09 6.49 -17.35
N ILE A 115 -16.28 7.41 -16.41
CA ILE A 115 -15.22 8.35 -16.00
C ILE A 115 -14.33 7.65 -14.98
N ALA A 116 -13.02 7.76 -15.16
CA ALA A 116 -12.03 7.20 -14.25
C ALA A 116 -11.86 8.10 -13.02
N TYR A 117 -11.80 7.48 -11.83
CA TYR A 117 -11.48 8.16 -10.57
C TYR A 117 -10.31 7.48 -9.84
N SER A 118 -9.52 6.69 -10.56
CA SER A 118 -8.39 5.91 -10.01
C SER A 118 -7.07 6.68 -10.00
N GLY A 119 -7.00 7.86 -10.62
CA GLY A 119 -5.78 8.65 -10.70
C GLY A 119 -4.71 8.14 -11.69
N VAL A 120 -5.02 7.10 -12.47
CA VAL A 120 -4.03 6.47 -13.39
C VAL A 120 -3.57 7.42 -14.49
N TYR A 121 -4.43 8.33 -14.96
CA TYR A 121 -4.05 9.35 -15.95
C TYR A 121 -2.99 10.31 -15.39
N GLN A 122 -3.22 10.82 -14.18
CA GLN A 122 -2.28 11.71 -13.49
C GLN A 122 -0.96 10.98 -13.17
N TRP A 123 -1.02 9.71 -12.77
CA TRP A 123 0.18 8.89 -12.52
C TRP A 123 0.99 8.63 -13.79
N TRP A 124 0.34 8.25 -14.89
CA TRP A 124 1.00 7.98 -16.17
C TRP A 124 1.49 9.24 -16.89
N LEU A 125 0.99 10.42 -16.52
CA LEU A 125 1.51 11.70 -17.02
C LEU A 125 2.90 12.03 -16.44
N VAL A 126 3.12 11.69 -15.16
CA VAL A 126 4.38 12.00 -14.46
C VAL A 126 5.40 10.87 -14.54
N THR A 127 5.01 9.71 -15.05
CA THR A 127 5.90 8.59 -15.34
C THR A 127 6.04 8.46 -16.85
N PRO A 128 7.25 8.30 -17.40
CA PRO A 128 7.41 8.16 -18.85
C PRO A 128 6.76 6.84 -19.30
N THR A 129 5.62 6.92 -19.98
CA THR A 129 4.86 5.75 -20.44
C THR A 129 5.04 5.47 -21.94
N THR A 130 5.57 6.42 -22.72
CA THR A 130 5.88 6.21 -24.14
C THR A 130 7.36 6.40 -24.47
N LYS A 131 7.82 5.70 -25.52
CA LYS A 131 9.19 5.82 -26.05
C LYS A 131 9.54 7.26 -26.47
N MET A 132 8.55 7.99 -27.01
CA MET A 132 8.72 9.37 -27.47
C MET A 132 8.86 10.37 -26.31
N GLU A 133 8.21 10.11 -25.17
CA GLU A 133 8.34 10.89 -23.93
C GLU A 133 9.64 10.56 -23.18
N THR A 134 10.05 9.29 -23.15
CA THR A 134 11.36 8.89 -22.64
C THR A 134 12.47 9.51 -23.49
N GLU A 135 12.35 9.48 -24.81
CA GLU A 135 13.29 10.16 -25.71
C GLU A 135 13.24 11.68 -25.50
N ARG A 136 12.09 12.35 -25.37
CA ARG A 136 12.05 13.79 -25.05
C ARG A 136 12.68 14.12 -23.69
N PHE A 137 12.38 13.37 -22.64
CA PHE A 137 12.91 13.62 -21.30
C PHE A 137 14.44 13.38 -21.27
N LEU A 138 14.92 12.29 -21.89
CA LEU A 138 16.35 12.00 -22.02
C LEU A 138 17.07 12.95 -22.98
N VAL A 139 16.46 13.34 -24.11
CA VAL A 139 17.09 14.20 -25.13
C VAL A 139 17.10 15.67 -24.70
N GLN A 140 16.11 16.12 -23.90
CA GLN A 140 15.95 17.52 -23.50
C GLN A 140 16.54 17.84 -22.12
N LYS A 141 16.49 16.91 -21.13
CA LYS A 141 17.13 17.09 -19.81
C LYS A 141 18.49 16.38 -19.67
N CYS A 142 18.74 15.29 -20.39
CA CYS A 142 20.01 14.55 -20.38
C CYS A 142 20.82 14.73 -21.68
N ARG A 143 20.94 15.96 -22.20
CA ARG A 143 21.99 16.29 -23.18
C ARG A 143 23.36 16.31 -22.47
N ILE A 144 23.77 15.15 -21.95
CA ILE A 144 25.17 14.86 -21.65
C ILE A 144 25.80 14.77 -23.03
N SER A 145 26.40 15.87 -23.49
CA SER A 145 27.32 15.81 -24.64
C SER A 145 28.28 14.66 -24.38
N SER A 146 28.47 13.80 -25.38
CA SER A 146 29.29 12.58 -25.35
C SER A 146 30.77 12.79 -24.97
N GLU A 147 31.15 13.95 -24.45
CA GLU A 147 32.49 14.35 -24.09
C GLU A 147 32.52 15.11 -22.76
N SER A 148 31.99 14.50 -21.70
CA SER A 148 32.65 14.48 -20.38
C SER A 148 31.74 13.85 -19.32
N SER A 149 32.21 12.75 -18.76
CA SER A 149 32.16 12.58 -17.30
C SER A 149 30.77 12.44 -16.66
N PHE A 150 30.00 11.40 -17.01
CA PHE A 150 28.93 10.98 -16.08
C PHE A 150 29.54 10.59 -14.72
N VAL A 151 30.65 9.85 -14.73
CA VAL A 151 31.32 9.34 -13.51
C VAL A 151 32.14 10.41 -12.76
N ARG A 152 32.85 11.32 -13.45
CA ARG A 152 33.67 12.34 -12.76
C ARG A 152 32.81 13.49 -12.23
N THR A 153 31.66 13.79 -12.83
CA THR A 153 30.80 14.94 -12.46
C THR A 153 29.83 14.55 -11.34
N PHE A 154 29.26 13.34 -11.40
CA PHE A 154 28.34 12.83 -10.37
C PHE A 154 28.99 12.76 -8.99
N TRP A 155 30.23 12.28 -8.88
CA TRP A 155 30.90 12.12 -7.58
C TRP A 155 31.71 13.34 -7.12
N ARG A 156 32.25 14.19 -8.03
CA ARG A 156 33.07 15.34 -7.62
C ARG A 156 32.32 16.68 -7.60
N GLN A 157 31.22 16.82 -8.32
CA GLN A 157 30.50 18.09 -8.49
C GLN A 157 28.98 17.88 -8.44
N TRP A 158 28.49 17.20 -7.40
CA TRP A 158 27.06 16.88 -7.20
C TRP A 158 26.12 18.08 -7.38
N ASN A 159 26.54 19.25 -6.93
CA ASN A 159 25.75 20.49 -7.00
C ASN A 159 25.36 20.89 -8.44
N LEU A 160 26.09 20.43 -9.46
CA LEU A 160 25.76 20.74 -10.86
C LEU A 160 24.43 20.14 -11.30
N HIS A 161 23.99 19.03 -10.69
CA HIS A 161 22.72 18.37 -11.00
C HIS A 161 21.48 19.13 -10.50
N ALA A 162 21.68 20.14 -9.65
CA ALA A 162 20.63 21.01 -9.12
C ALA A 162 20.56 22.38 -9.84
N HIS A 163 21.41 22.64 -10.83
CA HIS A 163 21.42 23.93 -11.53
C HIS A 163 20.27 24.10 -12.51
N ASN A 164 19.71 25.31 -12.54
CA ASN A 164 18.58 25.72 -13.37
C ASN A 164 17.36 24.81 -13.19
N PRO A 165 16.77 24.79 -11.98
CA PRO A 165 15.49 24.13 -11.75
C PRO A 165 14.39 24.78 -12.58
N ASP A 166 13.30 24.05 -12.76
CA ASP A 166 12.09 24.56 -13.39
C ASP A 166 11.59 25.77 -12.57
N SER A 167 11.32 26.92 -13.21
CA SER A 167 10.91 28.15 -12.52
C SER A 167 9.42 28.13 -12.19
N SER A 168 8.98 28.99 -11.27
CA SER A 168 7.57 29.11 -10.88
C SER A 168 6.62 29.53 -12.02
N SER A 169 7.16 30.04 -13.13
CA SER A 169 6.42 30.43 -14.33
C SER A 169 6.52 29.41 -15.47
N HIS A 170 7.27 28.30 -15.29
CA HIS A 170 7.35 27.27 -16.32
C HIS A 170 6.03 26.50 -16.45
N LEU A 171 5.68 26.19 -17.70
CA LEU A 171 4.60 25.28 -18.01
C LEU A 171 5.10 23.84 -17.84
N PHE A 172 4.32 23.00 -17.18
CA PHE A 172 4.60 21.58 -17.00
C PHE A 172 4.90 20.93 -18.36
N GLY A 173 6.01 20.19 -18.43
CA GLY A 173 6.52 19.58 -19.67
C GLY A 173 7.56 20.42 -20.43
N TRP A 174 7.82 21.66 -20.03
CA TRP A 174 8.84 22.51 -20.65
C TRP A 174 9.73 23.21 -19.61
N ALA A 175 11.04 23.19 -19.89
CA ALA A 175 12.09 23.99 -19.26
C ALA A 175 12.70 23.48 -17.93
N GLY A 176 13.88 24.04 -17.61
CA GLY A 176 14.83 23.62 -16.57
C GLY A 176 15.77 22.46 -17.00
N THR A 177 17.04 22.50 -16.59
CA THR A 177 18.03 21.42 -16.85
C THR A 177 18.39 20.63 -15.60
N ALA A 178 17.91 21.05 -14.43
CA ALA A 178 18.14 20.31 -13.19
C ALA A 178 17.48 18.93 -13.24
N ILE A 179 18.15 17.94 -12.66
CA ILE A 179 17.67 16.56 -12.57
C ILE A 179 17.48 16.10 -11.12
N LEU A 180 18.18 16.72 -10.15
CA LEU A 180 18.09 16.41 -8.73
C LEU A 180 18.04 17.71 -7.94
N THR A 181 16.93 17.98 -7.25
CA THR A 181 16.74 19.23 -6.51
C THR A 181 16.26 19.00 -5.08
N PHE A 182 16.13 20.07 -4.31
CA PHE A 182 15.52 20.06 -2.98
C PHE A 182 14.71 21.34 -2.77
N LEU A 183 13.82 21.64 -3.72
CA LEU A 183 13.06 22.90 -3.80
C LEU A 183 11.99 22.98 -2.71
N ARG A 184 11.41 21.85 -2.33
CA ARG A 184 10.28 21.71 -1.41
C ARG A 184 9.00 22.35 -1.95
N GLY A 185 7.89 22.09 -1.26
CA GLY A 185 6.58 22.60 -1.65
C GLY A 185 6.10 22.01 -2.98
N PHE A 186 5.30 22.78 -3.71
CA PHE A 186 4.61 22.32 -4.90
C PHE A 186 4.95 23.16 -6.12
N HIS A 187 4.96 22.53 -7.28
CA HIS A 187 5.01 23.20 -8.56
C HIS A 187 3.73 24.06 -8.72
N PRO A 188 3.83 25.39 -8.94
CA PRO A 188 2.68 26.29 -8.87
C PRO A 188 1.52 25.95 -9.81
N GLN A 189 1.81 25.48 -11.03
CA GLN A 189 0.79 25.11 -12.00
C GLN A 189 0.09 23.78 -11.65
N THR A 190 0.85 22.71 -11.43
CA THR A 190 0.30 21.38 -11.22
C THR A 190 -0.22 21.15 -9.81
N GLN A 191 0.19 21.99 -8.85
CA GLN A 191 -0.04 21.83 -7.41
C GLN A 191 0.41 20.47 -6.88
N SER A 192 1.49 19.93 -7.47
CA SER A 192 2.10 18.66 -7.10
C SER A 192 3.56 18.83 -6.72
N LEU A 193 4.14 17.82 -6.07
CA LEU A 193 5.57 17.76 -5.77
C LEU A 193 6.41 17.90 -7.05
N TRP A 194 7.59 18.49 -6.91
CA TRP A 194 8.55 18.63 -8.00
C TRP A 194 9.10 17.27 -8.42
N LEU A 195 9.10 16.95 -9.72
CA LEU A 195 9.63 15.68 -10.24
C LEU A 195 11.12 15.49 -9.90
N THR A 196 11.90 16.57 -9.91
CA THR A 196 13.33 16.56 -9.56
C THR A 196 13.57 16.33 -8.06
N ASP A 197 12.65 16.76 -7.20
CA ASP A 197 12.68 16.43 -5.76
C ASP A 197 12.28 14.96 -5.54
N ILE A 198 11.26 14.45 -6.27
CA ILE A 198 10.88 13.03 -6.24
C ILE A 198 12.05 12.16 -6.71
N ALA A 199 12.75 12.52 -7.79
CA ALA A 199 13.92 11.80 -8.29
C ALA A 199 15.06 11.77 -7.25
N HIS A 200 15.35 12.92 -6.63
CA HIS A 200 16.36 13.01 -5.57
C HIS A 200 15.98 12.20 -4.33
N HIS A 201 14.70 12.22 -3.93
CA HIS A 201 14.19 11.37 -2.86
C HIS A 201 14.44 9.88 -3.14
N HIS A 202 14.07 9.40 -4.33
CA HIS A 202 14.27 8.00 -4.73
C HIS A 202 15.74 7.60 -4.74
N LEU A 203 16.62 8.46 -5.24
CA LEU A 203 18.06 8.23 -5.22
C LEU A 203 18.60 8.14 -3.79
N ALA A 204 18.17 9.03 -2.90
CA ALA A 204 18.59 9.04 -1.51
C ALA A 204 18.13 7.77 -0.76
N ILE A 205 16.85 7.37 -0.89
CA ILE A 205 16.35 6.14 -0.24
C ILE A 205 16.99 4.88 -0.82
N ALA A 206 17.35 4.87 -2.11
CA ALA A 206 18.06 3.74 -2.72
C ALA A 206 19.43 3.52 -2.06
N PHE A 207 20.17 4.59 -1.74
CA PHE A 207 21.43 4.48 -0.99
C PHE A 207 21.21 3.98 0.44
N ILE A 208 20.17 4.48 1.13
CA ILE A 208 19.82 4.02 2.47
C ILE A 208 19.52 2.52 2.46
N PHE A 209 18.71 2.05 1.51
CA PHE A 209 18.38 0.63 1.38
C PHE A 209 19.56 -0.22 0.94
N LEU A 210 20.46 0.29 0.11
CA LEU A 210 21.69 -0.40 -0.26
C LEU A 210 22.56 -0.65 0.97
N ILE A 211 22.76 0.37 1.83
CA ILE A 211 23.53 0.23 3.08
C ILE A 211 22.83 -0.75 4.03
N ALA A 212 21.51 -0.58 4.23
CA ALA A 212 20.72 -1.45 5.10
C ALA A 212 20.75 -2.92 4.63
N GLY A 213 20.75 -3.16 3.32
CA GLY A 213 20.83 -4.49 2.71
C GLY A 213 22.12 -5.26 3.01
N HIS A 214 23.16 -4.60 3.53
CA HIS A 214 24.44 -5.21 3.91
C HIS A 214 24.64 -5.35 5.43
N MET A 215 23.60 -5.07 6.24
CA MET A 215 23.70 -5.12 7.70
C MET A 215 23.73 -6.55 8.26
N TYR A 216 22.97 -7.47 7.66
CA TYR A 216 22.78 -8.82 8.20
C TYR A 216 23.77 -9.83 7.62
N ARG A 217 24.20 -10.76 8.46
CA ARG A 217 25.21 -11.77 8.11
C ARG A 217 24.67 -12.73 7.06
N THR A 218 25.50 -13.00 6.06
CA THR A 218 25.25 -14.00 5.01
C THR A 218 26.39 -15.02 4.96
N ASN A 219 26.44 -15.85 3.92
CA ASN A 219 27.51 -16.83 3.69
C ASN A 219 28.92 -16.22 3.58
N PHE A 220 29.02 -14.88 3.48
CA PHE A 220 30.29 -14.13 3.50
C PHE A 220 30.87 -13.91 4.90
N GLY A 221 30.18 -14.35 5.97
CA GLY A 221 30.70 -14.35 7.34
C GLY A 221 30.72 -13.00 8.07
N ILE A 222 30.48 -11.89 7.36
CA ILE A 222 30.45 -10.52 7.92
C ILE A 222 28.98 -10.06 8.04
N GLY A 223 28.66 -9.35 9.14
CA GLY A 223 27.32 -8.80 9.43
C GLY A 223 26.74 -9.29 10.75
N HIS A 224 25.52 -8.84 11.05
CA HIS A 224 24.80 -9.20 12.30
C HIS A 224 23.93 -10.45 12.15
N SER A 225 23.90 -11.29 13.19
CA SER A 225 22.88 -12.33 13.36
C SER A 225 21.66 -11.70 14.04
N MET A 226 20.48 -11.80 13.43
CA MET A 226 19.25 -11.25 14.01
C MET A 226 18.89 -11.96 15.32
N LYS A 227 19.16 -13.27 15.42
CA LYS A 227 18.98 -14.05 16.65
C LYS A 227 19.85 -13.50 17.78
N ASP A 228 21.14 -13.32 17.53
CA ASP A 228 22.09 -12.83 18.55
C ASP A 228 21.72 -11.40 18.99
N LEU A 229 21.29 -10.56 18.05
CA LEU A 229 20.83 -9.20 18.34
C LEU A 229 19.62 -9.20 19.27
N LEU A 230 18.61 -10.03 18.99
CA LEU A 230 17.41 -10.15 19.82
C LEU A 230 17.77 -10.72 21.21
N ASP A 231 18.54 -11.80 21.27
CA ASP A 231 18.91 -12.45 22.53
C ASP A 231 19.76 -11.56 23.44
N ALA A 232 20.58 -10.66 22.85
CA ALA A 232 21.38 -9.68 23.57
C ALA A 232 20.58 -8.43 24.01
N HIS A 233 19.45 -8.13 23.35
CA HIS A 233 18.67 -6.93 23.62
C HIS A 233 17.72 -7.14 24.82
N ILE A 234 18.28 -7.00 26.02
CA ILE A 234 17.58 -7.09 27.30
C ILE A 234 17.58 -5.71 27.95
N THR A 235 16.44 -5.29 28.50
CA THR A 235 16.34 -3.98 29.15
C THR A 235 17.25 -3.89 30.38
N PRO A 236 18.00 -2.78 30.57
CA PRO A 236 18.88 -2.60 31.72
C PRO A 236 18.16 -2.67 33.08
N GLY A 237 16.86 -2.32 33.11
CA GLY A 237 16.07 -2.28 34.34
C GLY A 237 15.45 -3.60 34.77
N GLY A 238 15.60 -4.69 34.01
CA GLY A 238 15.06 -6.02 34.35
C GLY A 238 13.54 -6.14 34.43
N ARG A 239 12.78 -5.07 34.14
CA ARG A 239 11.30 -5.05 34.29
C ARG A 239 10.55 -5.79 33.18
N LEU A 240 11.25 -6.24 32.15
CA LEU A 240 10.69 -6.97 31.00
C LEU A 240 11.27 -8.41 30.90
N GLY A 241 11.58 -9.02 32.05
CA GLY A 241 12.07 -10.40 32.17
C GLY A 241 13.27 -10.70 31.29
N ARG A 242 13.24 -11.83 30.59
CA ARG A 242 14.26 -12.27 29.61
C ARG A 242 14.31 -11.46 28.32
N GLY A 243 13.50 -10.40 28.17
CA GLY A 243 13.53 -9.52 27.00
C GLY A 243 13.06 -10.23 25.73
N HIS A 244 13.82 -10.08 24.64
CA HIS A 244 13.46 -10.63 23.32
C HIS A 244 13.93 -12.07 23.07
N LYS A 245 14.44 -12.76 24.09
CA LYS A 245 14.93 -14.14 23.94
C LYS A 245 13.85 -15.08 23.42
N GLY A 246 14.22 -15.92 22.45
CA GLY A 246 13.32 -16.90 21.82
C GLY A 246 12.34 -16.32 20.79
N LEU A 247 12.26 -14.99 20.63
CA LEU A 247 11.39 -14.38 19.64
C LEU A 247 11.81 -14.67 18.21
N TYR A 248 13.12 -14.78 17.93
CA TYR A 248 13.60 -15.10 16.58
C TYR A 248 12.97 -16.40 16.06
N ASP A 249 13.07 -17.47 16.85
CA ASP A 249 12.53 -18.78 16.49
C ASP A 249 10.99 -18.76 16.52
N THR A 250 10.36 -18.06 17.46
CA THR A 250 8.89 -17.92 17.55
C THR A 250 8.30 -17.26 16.29
N ILE A 251 8.96 -16.20 15.80
CA ILE A 251 8.56 -15.49 14.57
C ILE A 251 8.89 -16.34 13.35
N ASN A 252 10.10 -16.90 13.28
CA ASN A 252 10.57 -17.60 12.09
C ASN A 252 9.84 -18.93 11.84
N ASN A 253 9.34 -19.58 12.89
CA ASN A 253 8.65 -20.87 12.79
C ASN A 253 7.12 -20.72 12.64
N SER A 254 6.56 -19.50 12.67
CA SER A 254 5.12 -19.30 12.49
C SER A 254 4.80 -18.38 11.31
N LEU A 255 4.20 -18.97 10.27
CA LEU A 255 3.66 -18.24 9.13
C LEU A 255 2.58 -17.23 9.54
N HIS A 256 1.76 -17.58 10.54
CA HIS A 256 0.72 -16.69 11.07
C HIS A 256 1.30 -15.47 11.80
N PHE A 257 2.39 -15.63 12.56
CA PHE A 257 3.06 -14.48 13.19
C PHE A 257 3.69 -13.56 12.14
N GLN A 258 4.37 -14.14 11.14
CA GLN A 258 4.96 -13.39 10.03
C GLN A 258 3.91 -12.62 9.23
N LEU A 259 2.82 -13.30 8.87
CA LEU A 259 1.72 -12.68 8.13
C LEU A 259 1.04 -11.59 8.96
N GLY A 260 0.83 -11.81 10.26
CA GLY A 260 0.31 -10.78 11.17
C GLY A 260 1.18 -9.52 11.20
N LEU A 261 2.51 -9.66 11.34
CA LEU A 261 3.44 -8.54 11.33
C LEU A 261 3.53 -7.84 9.96
N ALA A 262 3.56 -8.62 8.87
CA ALA A 262 3.60 -8.09 7.52
C ALA A 262 2.35 -7.27 7.20
N LEU A 263 1.17 -7.78 7.58
CA LEU A 263 -0.10 -7.07 7.41
C LEU A 263 -0.19 -5.85 8.32
N ALA A 264 0.23 -5.92 9.58
CA ALA A 264 0.24 -4.75 10.46
C ALA A 264 1.12 -3.62 9.89
N SER A 265 2.32 -3.97 9.41
CA SER A 265 3.23 -3.03 8.77
C SER A 265 2.63 -2.47 7.47
N LEU A 266 2.05 -3.34 6.63
CA LEU A 266 1.40 -2.95 5.37
C LEU A 266 0.20 -2.04 5.61
N GLY A 267 -0.62 -2.32 6.63
CA GLY A 267 -1.79 -1.52 6.99
C GLY A 267 -1.40 -0.10 7.44
N VAL A 268 -0.34 0.02 8.26
CA VAL A 268 0.22 1.32 8.67
C VAL A 268 0.70 2.11 7.45
N ILE A 269 1.52 1.51 6.57
CA ILE A 269 2.00 2.24 5.38
C ILE A 269 0.87 2.54 4.40
N THR A 270 -0.16 1.69 4.29
CA THR A 270 -1.33 1.94 3.42
C THR A 270 -2.13 3.14 3.91
N SER A 271 -2.34 3.26 5.23
CA SER A 271 -2.97 4.47 5.81
C SER A 271 -2.08 5.69 5.64
N LEU A 272 -0.76 5.55 5.79
CA LEU A 272 0.21 6.62 5.57
C LEU A 272 0.19 7.10 4.10
N VAL A 273 0.08 6.19 3.13
CA VAL A 273 -0.10 6.52 1.71
C VAL A 273 -1.35 7.37 1.53
N ALA A 274 -2.49 6.96 2.11
CA ALA A 274 -3.72 7.74 2.05
C ALA A 274 -3.51 9.15 2.62
N GLN A 275 -2.89 9.27 3.80
CA GLN A 275 -2.66 10.56 4.46
C GLN A 275 -1.68 11.46 3.70
N HIS A 276 -0.60 10.88 3.15
CA HIS A 276 0.42 11.66 2.45
C HIS A 276 -0.02 12.05 1.04
N MET A 277 -0.77 11.21 0.31
CA MET A 277 -1.15 11.51 -1.07
C MET A 277 -2.16 12.67 -1.20
N TYR A 278 -3.02 12.90 -0.21
CA TYR A 278 -3.93 14.05 -0.25
C TYR A 278 -3.27 15.34 0.25
N PHE A 279 -2.36 15.25 1.23
CA PHE A 279 -1.67 16.43 1.79
C PHE A 279 -0.44 16.85 0.96
N LEU A 280 0.26 15.89 0.36
CA LEU A 280 1.43 16.10 -0.51
C LEU A 280 1.18 15.45 -1.89
N PRO A 281 0.34 16.06 -2.75
CA PRO A 281 0.02 15.49 -4.06
C PRO A 281 1.27 15.22 -4.90
N SER A 282 1.51 13.97 -5.27
CA SER A 282 2.70 13.55 -6.03
C SER A 282 2.51 13.56 -7.55
N TYR A 283 1.27 13.61 -8.03
CA TYR A 283 0.94 13.53 -9.46
C TYR A 283 0.44 14.87 -9.98
N ALA A 284 0.84 15.23 -11.20
CA ALA A 284 0.45 16.50 -11.78
C ALA A 284 -1.07 16.59 -11.94
N PHE A 285 -1.64 17.74 -11.56
CA PHE A 285 -3.07 18.06 -11.68
C PHE A 285 -4.04 17.22 -10.82
N ILE A 286 -3.53 16.34 -9.95
CA ILE A 286 -4.39 15.50 -9.12
C ILE A 286 -5.08 16.27 -7.98
N ALA A 287 -4.47 17.37 -7.51
CA ALA A 287 -5.03 18.19 -6.44
C ALA A 287 -6.32 18.91 -6.86
N GLN A 288 -6.50 19.13 -8.16
CA GLN A 288 -7.65 19.76 -8.79
C GLN A 288 -8.75 18.76 -9.17
N ASP A 289 -8.44 17.45 -9.17
CA ASP A 289 -9.41 16.38 -9.37
C ASP A 289 -9.95 15.86 -8.03
N PHE A 290 -10.93 16.60 -7.50
CA PHE A 290 -11.48 16.36 -6.17
C PHE A 290 -12.11 14.97 -6.00
N THR A 291 -12.79 14.46 -7.03
CA THR A 291 -13.46 13.16 -6.95
C THR A 291 -12.43 12.03 -6.93
N THR A 292 -11.37 12.12 -7.74
CA THR A 292 -10.27 11.16 -7.70
C THR A 292 -9.53 11.21 -6.36
N GLN A 293 -9.26 12.39 -5.81
CA GLN A 293 -8.65 12.53 -4.48
C GLN A 293 -9.48 11.90 -3.37
N ALA A 294 -10.78 12.20 -3.34
CA ALA A 294 -11.70 11.59 -2.38
C ALA A 294 -11.77 10.06 -2.54
N GLY A 295 -11.81 9.58 -3.79
CA GLY A 295 -11.79 8.16 -4.13
C GLY A 295 -10.53 7.46 -3.64
N LEU A 296 -9.34 8.02 -3.93
CA LEU A 296 -8.05 7.45 -3.53
C LEU A 296 -7.86 7.41 -2.02
N TYR A 297 -8.19 8.49 -1.32
CA TYR A 297 -8.09 8.54 0.15
C TYR A 297 -9.00 7.48 0.77
N THR A 298 -10.27 7.46 0.36
CA THR A 298 -11.26 6.50 0.89
C THR A 298 -10.84 5.07 0.59
N HIS A 299 -10.43 4.78 -0.65
CA HIS A 299 -9.97 3.46 -1.08
C HIS A 299 -8.83 2.93 -0.20
N HIS A 300 -7.76 3.71 -0.03
CA HIS A 300 -6.61 3.27 0.76
C HIS A 300 -6.92 3.17 2.26
N GLN A 301 -7.78 4.04 2.81
CA GLN A 301 -8.18 3.91 4.22
C GLN A 301 -9.02 2.66 4.49
N TYR A 302 -9.95 2.31 3.60
CA TYR A 302 -10.71 1.06 3.72
C TYR A 302 -9.80 -0.17 3.61
N ILE A 303 -8.86 -0.18 2.67
CA ILE A 303 -7.87 -1.26 2.55
C ILE A 303 -7.01 -1.34 3.82
N ALA A 304 -6.53 -0.21 4.34
CA ALA A 304 -5.75 -0.18 5.57
C ALA A 304 -6.52 -0.77 6.75
N GLY A 305 -7.79 -0.39 6.94
CA GLY A 305 -8.65 -0.94 8.00
C GLY A 305 -8.86 -2.45 7.87
N PHE A 306 -9.08 -2.95 6.65
CA PHE A 306 -9.23 -4.38 6.40
C PHE A 306 -7.93 -5.14 6.72
N ILE A 307 -6.79 -4.69 6.17
CA ILE A 307 -5.47 -5.29 6.38
C ILE A 307 -5.11 -5.29 7.88
N MET A 308 -5.35 -4.20 8.60
CA MET A 308 -5.09 -4.12 10.04
C MET A 308 -5.94 -5.10 10.85
N THR A 309 -7.22 -5.25 10.50
CA THR A 309 -8.10 -6.24 11.16
C THR A 309 -7.61 -7.67 10.94
N VAL A 310 -7.19 -7.98 9.71
CA VAL A 310 -6.65 -9.31 9.36
C VAL A 310 -5.30 -9.56 10.05
N ALA A 311 -4.47 -8.52 10.26
CA ALA A 311 -3.23 -8.63 11.03
C ALA A 311 -3.47 -9.17 12.45
N PHE A 312 -4.46 -8.60 13.16
CA PHE A 312 -4.84 -9.08 14.49
C PHE A 312 -5.51 -10.46 14.46
N ALA A 313 -6.27 -10.78 13.40
CA ALA A 313 -6.83 -12.13 13.23
C ALA A 313 -5.74 -13.19 13.10
N HIS A 314 -4.70 -12.96 12.28
CA HIS A 314 -3.57 -13.88 12.17
C HIS A 314 -2.71 -13.92 13.44
N GLY A 315 -2.58 -12.79 14.16
CA GLY A 315 -1.98 -12.77 15.49
C GLY A 315 -2.73 -13.65 16.49
N ALA A 316 -4.06 -13.61 16.50
CA ALA A 316 -4.88 -14.50 17.32
C ALA A 316 -4.72 -15.97 16.91
N ILE A 317 -4.74 -16.28 15.60
CA ILE A 317 -4.52 -17.65 15.11
C ILE A 317 -3.14 -18.18 15.56
N PHE A 318 -2.10 -17.34 15.52
CA PHE A 318 -0.79 -17.69 16.07
C PHE A 318 -0.88 -18.10 17.56
N PHE A 319 -1.55 -17.31 18.40
CA PHE A 319 -1.66 -17.63 19.82
C PHE A 319 -2.38 -18.96 20.10
N PHE A 320 -3.31 -19.36 19.23
CA PHE A 320 -4.02 -20.64 19.37
C PHE A 320 -3.27 -21.83 18.77
N ARG A 321 -2.64 -21.68 17.60
CA ARG A 321 -2.04 -22.80 16.86
C ARG A 321 -0.55 -22.99 17.11
N TYR A 322 0.19 -21.91 17.38
CA TYR A 322 1.67 -21.90 17.28
C TYR A 322 2.41 -21.37 18.51
N TYR A 323 1.75 -20.68 19.43
CA TYR A 323 2.42 -20.16 20.62
C TYR A 323 2.85 -21.30 21.57
N ASN A 324 4.14 -21.35 21.87
CA ASN A 324 4.71 -22.27 22.86
C ASN A 324 5.13 -21.50 24.13
N PRO A 325 4.44 -21.71 25.27
CA PRO A 325 4.76 -21.04 26.54
C PRO A 325 6.16 -21.36 27.09
N GLU A 326 6.66 -22.60 26.93
CA GLU A 326 7.97 -23.01 27.45
C GLU A 326 9.10 -22.28 26.71
N GLN A 327 8.97 -22.17 25.38
CA GLN A 327 9.95 -21.44 24.57
C GLN A 327 9.95 -19.93 24.88
N ASN A 328 8.78 -19.39 25.22
CA ASN A 328 8.57 -17.96 25.46
C ASN A 328 8.55 -17.58 26.96
N GLU A 329 8.92 -18.50 27.86
CA GLU A 329 8.86 -18.30 29.31
C GLU A 329 9.51 -16.97 29.73
N ASP A 330 8.85 -16.13 30.53
CA ASP A 330 9.42 -14.87 31.05
C ASP A 330 10.02 -13.93 29.96
N ASN A 331 9.66 -14.08 28.69
CA ASN A 331 10.04 -13.11 27.65
C ASN A 331 8.95 -12.04 27.49
N VAL A 332 9.18 -11.03 26.66
CA VAL A 332 8.22 -9.91 26.48
C VAL A 332 6.82 -10.37 26.05
N LEU A 333 6.70 -11.49 25.32
CA LEU A 333 5.43 -12.01 24.86
C LEU A 333 4.66 -12.66 26.02
N ALA A 334 5.35 -13.45 26.86
CA ALA A 334 4.75 -14.03 28.07
C ALA A 334 4.33 -12.95 29.07
N ILE A 335 5.18 -11.95 29.33
CA ILE A 335 4.88 -10.85 30.27
C ILE A 335 3.64 -10.07 29.84
N MET A 336 3.47 -9.85 28.53
CA MET A 336 2.30 -9.19 27.97
C MET A 336 1.03 -10.01 28.20
N LEU A 337 1.10 -11.35 28.10
CA LEU A 337 -0.01 -12.24 28.42
C LEU A 337 -0.33 -12.28 29.92
N ASP A 338 0.68 -12.23 30.79
CA ASP A 338 0.49 -12.23 32.25
C ASP A 338 -0.23 -10.97 32.76
N HIS A 339 -0.15 -9.87 32.02
CA HIS A 339 -0.80 -8.60 32.34
C HIS A 339 -1.94 -8.24 31.37
N LYS A 340 -2.49 -9.22 30.64
CA LYS A 340 -3.51 -8.97 29.62
C LYS A 340 -4.76 -8.27 30.17
N GLU A 341 -5.17 -8.57 31.41
CA GLU A 341 -6.31 -7.94 32.07
C GLU A 341 -6.07 -6.43 32.30
N ALA A 342 -4.83 -6.06 32.64
CA ALA A 342 -4.45 -4.65 32.78
C ALA A 342 -4.50 -3.94 31.42
N ILE A 343 -3.99 -4.57 30.36
CA ILE A 343 -4.03 -4.01 28.99
C ILE A 343 -5.48 -3.83 28.53
N ILE A 344 -6.31 -4.87 28.68
CA ILE A 344 -7.72 -4.87 28.26
C ILE A 344 -8.53 -3.83 29.05
N SER A 345 -8.34 -3.74 30.37
CA SER A 345 -9.05 -2.76 31.21
C SER A 345 -8.69 -1.32 30.87
N HIS A 346 -7.42 -1.02 30.59
CA HIS A 346 -7.01 0.33 30.16
C HIS A 346 -7.56 0.69 28.78
N LEU A 347 -7.57 -0.24 27.83
CA LEU A 347 -8.20 -0.05 26.53
C LEU A 347 -9.71 0.16 26.65
N SER A 348 -10.38 -0.57 27.55
CA SER A 348 -11.80 -0.40 27.84
C SER A 348 -12.08 0.97 28.44
N TRP A 349 -11.28 1.39 29.44
CA TRP A 349 -11.39 2.73 30.03
C TRP A 349 -11.20 3.82 28.99
N ALA A 350 -10.16 3.74 28.16
CA ALA A 350 -9.89 4.73 27.12
C ALA A 350 -11.05 4.81 26.10
N SER A 351 -11.60 3.66 25.70
CA SER A 351 -12.75 3.60 24.78
C SER A 351 -14.00 4.24 25.39
N LEU A 352 -14.30 3.94 26.66
CA LEU A 352 -15.43 4.54 27.37
C LEU A 352 -15.23 6.04 27.57
N PHE A 353 -14.03 6.46 27.99
CA PHE A 353 -13.70 7.86 28.20
C PHE A 353 -13.88 8.66 26.90
N LEU A 354 -13.27 8.22 25.80
CA LEU A 354 -13.39 8.89 24.51
C LEU A 354 -14.84 8.85 24.00
N GLY A 355 -15.52 7.72 24.11
CA GLY A 355 -16.92 7.56 23.69
C GLY A 355 -17.86 8.51 24.44
N PHE A 356 -17.81 8.56 25.77
CA PHE A 356 -18.66 9.42 26.59
C PHE A 356 -18.41 10.91 26.33
N HIS A 357 -17.15 11.34 26.28
CA HIS A 357 -16.86 12.77 26.13
C HIS A 357 -17.07 13.25 24.70
N THR A 358 -16.69 12.45 23.69
CA THR A 358 -16.91 12.84 22.29
C THR A 358 -18.40 12.91 21.99
N LEU A 359 -19.16 11.84 22.27
CA LEU A 359 -20.61 11.84 22.04
C LEU A 359 -21.32 12.90 22.90
N GLY A 360 -20.92 13.04 24.17
CA GLY A 360 -21.49 14.04 25.08
C GLY A 360 -21.33 15.46 24.57
N LEU A 361 -20.16 15.81 24.02
CA LEU A 361 -19.92 17.12 23.41
C LEU A 361 -20.75 17.32 22.14
N TYR A 362 -20.85 16.32 21.26
CA TYR A 362 -21.70 16.43 20.06
C TYR A 362 -23.17 16.63 20.44
N VAL A 363 -23.69 15.84 21.38
CA VAL A 363 -25.08 15.96 21.85
C VAL A 363 -25.33 17.30 22.54
N HIS A 364 -24.39 17.78 23.38
CA HIS A 364 -24.48 19.12 23.98
C HIS A 364 -24.61 20.20 22.91
N ASN A 365 -23.71 20.19 21.93
CA ASN A 365 -23.71 21.17 20.84
C ASN A 365 -25.01 21.13 20.02
N ASP A 366 -25.51 19.93 19.69
CA ASP A 366 -26.77 19.78 18.96
C ASP A 366 -27.96 20.31 19.75
N VAL A 367 -27.99 20.09 21.07
CA VAL A 367 -29.05 20.61 21.95
C VAL A 367 -28.98 22.13 22.09
N MET A 368 -27.79 22.71 22.28
CA MET A 368 -27.62 24.16 22.36
C MET A 368 -27.99 24.84 21.03
N LEU A 369 -27.63 24.23 19.90
CA LEU A 369 -28.03 24.67 18.58
C LEU A 369 -29.56 24.59 18.40
N ALA A 370 -30.19 23.50 18.81
CA ALA A 370 -31.65 23.32 18.73
C ALA A 370 -32.42 24.33 19.60
N PHE A 371 -31.84 24.78 20.72
CA PHE A 371 -32.40 25.83 21.58
C PHE A 371 -32.04 27.26 21.14
N GLY A 372 -31.30 27.43 20.05
CA GLY A 372 -30.94 28.75 19.52
C GLY A 372 -29.89 29.50 20.35
N THR A 373 -29.10 28.79 21.17
CA THR A 373 -28.03 29.36 22.00
C THR A 373 -26.68 28.78 21.62
N SER A 374 -26.28 28.91 20.35
CA SER A 374 -25.05 28.31 19.80
C SER A 374 -23.75 28.86 20.37
N GLU A 375 -23.80 29.97 21.11
CA GLU A 375 -22.67 30.53 21.86
C GLU A 375 -22.31 29.72 23.12
N LYS A 376 -23.20 28.81 23.55
CA LYS A 376 -23.02 27.87 24.65
C LYS A 376 -22.70 26.48 24.12
#